data_AF-A0A1G8BXK8-F1
#
_entry.id   AF-A0A1G8BXK8-F1
#
_cell.length_a   1.000
_cell.length_b   1.000
_cell.length_c   1.000
_cell.angle_alpha   90.00
_cell.angle_beta   90.00
_cell.angle_gamma   90.00
#
_symmetry.space_group_name_H-M   'P 1'
#
loop_
_entity.id
_entity.type
_entity.pdbx_description
1 polymer ?
#
loop_
_entity_poly.entity_id
_entity_poly.type
_entity_poly.pdbx_seq_one_letter_code
_entity_poly.pdbx_strand_id
1 'polypeptide(L)'
;MKAIYLLLSASLALGGCMSLRGHYELNAVDASGKKLNKHAFLASRSGIYTVRNALCSAYPKSTVVIHDVDADQDLAGESPYHCR
;
A
#
# COMPACT_ATOMS: atom_id res chain seq x y z
N MET A 1 -41.12 -4.08 35.06
CA MET A 1 -39.66 -3.83 34.99
C MET A 1 -38.93 -5.15 34.80
N LYS A 2 -38.69 -5.58 33.57
CA LYS A 2 -37.85 -6.73 33.16
C LYS A 2 -38.05 -6.92 31.67
N ALA A 3 -36.97 -7.18 30.92
CA ALA A 3 -36.94 -7.56 29.50
C ALA A 3 -36.88 -6.45 28.42
N ILE A 4 -36.00 -5.44 28.55
CA ILE A 4 -35.60 -4.57 27.41
C ILE A 4 -34.07 -4.53 27.22
N TYR A 5 -33.33 -5.49 27.78
CA TYR A 5 -31.87 -5.55 27.62
C TYR A 5 -31.44 -6.91 27.09
N LEU A 6 -31.81 -7.22 25.85
CA LEU A 6 -31.24 -8.33 25.11
C LEU A 6 -31.55 -8.09 23.64
N LEU A 7 -30.53 -8.23 22.79
CA LEU A 7 -30.59 -8.24 21.32
C LEU A 7 -30.40 -6.89 20.62
N LEU A 8 -29.32 -6.16 20.92
CA LEU A 8 -28.76 -5.23 19.92
C LEU A 8 -27.22 -5.25 19.89
N SER A 9 -26.65 -6.44 20.08
CA SER A 9 -25.24 -6.73 19.84
C SER A 9 -25.10 -7.64 18.62
N ALA A 10 -25.74 -7.25 17.51
CA ALA A 10 -25.52 -7.86 16.21
C ALA A 10 -24.34 -7.14 15.54
N SER A 11 -23.16 -7.62 15.90
CA SER A 11 -21.90 -7.53 15.18
C SER A 11 -22.07 -7.36 13.66
N LEU A 12 -21.94 -6.11 13.18
CA LEU A 12 -21.65 -5.79 11.79
C LEU A 12 -20.19 -5.30 11.70
N ALA A 13 -19.25 -6.17 12.09
CA ALA A 13 -17.87 -6.01 11.65
C ALA A 13 -17.77 -6.64 10.25
N LEU A 14 -18.25 -5.94 9.22
CA LEU A 14 -17.84 -6.22 7.84
C LEU A 14 -16.39 -5.76 7.71
N GLY A 15 -15.46 -6.56 8.21
CA GLY A 15 -14.06 -6.47 7.82
C GLY A 15 -13.98 -6.86 6.35
N GLY A 16 -14.08 -5.85 5.47
CA GLY A 16 -13.89 -6.03 4.04
C GLY A 16 -12.58 -6.78 3.81
N CYS A 17 -12.65 -7.87 3.04
CA CYS A 17 -11.46 -8.56 2.59
C CYS A 17 -10.72 -7.59 1.66
N MET A 18 -9.73 -6.85 2.19
CA MET A 18 -8.78 -6.05 1.41
C MET A 18 -7.87 -7.02 0.64
N SER A 19 -8.45 -7.72 -0.33
CA SER A 19 -7.67 -8.34 -1.37
C SER A 19 -6.97 -7.19 -2.09
N LEU A 20 -5.64 -7.16 -2.08
CA LEU A 20 -4.79 -6.26 -2.86
C LEU A 20 -5.13 -6.43 -4.37
N ARG A 21 -6.25 -5.88 -4.81
CA ARG A 21 -6.75 -5.95 -6.19
C ARG A 21 -6.32 -4.73 -7.00
N GLY A 22 -5.67 -3.76 -6.34
CA GLY A 22 -5.28 -2.50 -6.94
C GLY A 22 -4.13 -2.65 -7.94
N HIS A 23 -4.11 -1.75 -8.90
CA HIS A 23 -2.95 -1.45 -9.72
C HIS A 23 -2.07 -0.44 -8.99
N TYR A 24 -0.85 -0.84 -8.68
CA TYR A 24 0.08 -0.03 -7.90
C TYR A 24 1.19 0.50 -8.78
N GLU A 25 1.41 1.81 -8.70
CA GLU A 25 2.59 2.46 -9.26
C GLU A 25 3.67 2.56 -8.19
N LEU A 26 4.88 2.07 -8.51
CA LEU A 26 6.04 2.12 -7.63
C LEU A 26 7.11 3.03 -8.21
N ASN A 27 7.60 3.95 -7.37
CA ASN A 27 8.65 4.89 -7.71
C ASN A 27 9.71 4.93 -6.61
N ALA A 28 10.99 4.92 -6.99
CA ALA A 28 12.07 5.22 -6.09
C ALA A 28 12.32 6.73 -6.09
N VAL A 29 12.34 7.34 -4.92
CA VAL A 29 12.62 8.76 -4.73
C VAL A 29 13.83 8.96 -3.81
N ASP A 30 14.56 10.05 -4.02
CA ASP A 30 15.62 10.47 -3.12
C ASP A 30 15.09 11.25 -1.90
N ALA A 31 15.99 11.74 -1.05
CA ALA A 31 15.65 12.52 0.15
C ALA A 31 14.94 13.86 -0.16
N SER A 32 15.03 14.36 -1.38
CA SER A 32 14.30 15.55 -1.84
C SER A 32 12.93 15.22 -2.44
N GLY A 33 12.56 13.93 -2.51
CA GLY A 33 11.35 13.46 -3.17
C GLY A 33 11.48 13.38 -4.69
N LYS A 34 12.67 13.57 -5.25
CA LYS A 34 12.89 13.47 -6.69
C LYS A 34 12.91 12.00 -7.12
N LYS A 35 12.12 11.69 -8.14
CA LYS A 35 12.06 10.36 -8.76
C LYS A 35 13.40 9.98 -9.39
N LEU A 36 13.89 8.80 -9.03
CA LEU A 36 15.16 8.20 -9.46
C LEU A 36 14.97 7.22 -10.63
N ASN A 37 13.84 6.53 -10.69
CA ASN A 37 13.49 5.65 -11.80
C ASN A 37 12.93 6.43 -13.00
N LYS A 38 13.40 6.11 -14.21
CA LYS A 38 12.94 6.79 -15.45
C LYS A 38 11.48 6.50 -15.78
N HIS A 39 11.01 5.29 -15.49
CA HIS A 39 9.65 4.84 -15.76
C HIS A 39 9.01 4.32 -14.49
N ALA A 40 7.73 4.63 -14.31
CA ALA A 40 6.90 4.02 -13.27
C ALA A 40 6.84 2.51 -13.45
N PHE A 41 6.95 1.76 -12.34
CA PHE A 41 6.72 0.32 -12.37
C PHE A 41 5.30 0.04 -11.91
N LEU A 42 4.56 -0.73 -12.70
CA LEU A 42 3.23 -1.17 -12.35
C LEU A 42 3.29 -2.58 -11.77
N ALA A 43 2.64 -2.78 -10.64
CA ALA A 43 2.50 -4.08 -10.02
C ALA A 43 1.08 -4.26 -9.47
N SER A 44 0.70 -5.50 -9.22
CA SER A 44 -0.57 -5.85 -8.61
C SER A 44 -0.34 -6.91 -7.54
N ARG A 45 -1.25 -7.00 -6.55
CA ARG A 45 -1.16 -7.99 -5.45
C ARG A 45 0.24 -8.00 -4.80
N SER A 46 0.82 -9.18 -4.64
CA SER A 46 2.15 -9.40 -4.08
C SER A 46 3.31 -8.98 -5.00
N GLY A 47 3.02 -8.61 -6.26
CA GLY A 47 4.02 -8.09 -7.19
C GLY A 47 4.70 -6.82 -6.69
N ILE A 48 4.02 -6.03 -5.85
CA ILE A 48 4.58 -4.81 -5.23
C ILE A 48 5.87 -5.11 -4.48
N TYR A 49 5.96 -6.25 -3.81
CA TYR A 49 7.14 -6.63 -3.02
C TYR A 49 8.32 -6.97 -3.91
N THR A 50 8.06 -7.60 -5.06
CA THR A 50 9.10 -7.94 -6.03
C THR A 50 9.68 -6.66 -6.63
N VAL A 51 8.82 -5.74 -7.06
CA VAL A 51 9.25 -4.46 -7.63
C VAL A 51 9.94 -3.59 -6.57
N ARG A 52 9.40 -3.51 -5.35
CA ARG A 52 10.03 -2.79 -4.24
C ARG A 52 11.44 -3.30 -3.96
N ASN A 53 11.62 -4.62 -3.88
CA ASN A 53 12.93 -5.21 -3.62
C ASN A 53 13.91 -4.94 -4.78
N ALA A 54 13.44 -5.02 -6.02
CA ALA A 54 14.24 -4.67 -7.20
C ALA A 54 14.65 -3.19 -7.20
N LEU A 55 13.72 -2.28 -6.87
CA LEU A 55 13.99 -0.85 -6.74
C LEU A 55 15.01 -0.58 -5.63
N CYS A 56 14.89 -1.23 -4.47
CA CYS A 56 15.88 -1.08 -3.40
C CYS A 56 17.25 -1.64 -3.77
N SER A 57 17.32 -2.72 -4.55
CA SER A 57 18.59 -3.23 -5.06
C SER A 57 19.23 -2.31 -6.10
N ALA A 58 18.43 -1.62 -6.93
CA ALA A 58 18.91 -0.71 -7.95
C ALA A 58 19.25 0.68 -7.40
N TYR A 59 18.50 1.14 -6.39
CA TYR A 59 18.64 2.45 -5.75
C TYR A 59 18.76 2.29 -4.23
N PRO A 60 19.93 1.89 -3.72
CA PRO A 60 20.17 1.78 -2.29
C PRO A 60 19.93 3.11 -1.58
N LYS A 61 19.42 3.08 -0.34
CA LYS A 61 19.08 4.27 0.47
C LYS A 61 17.99 5.19 -0.11
N SER A 62 17.32 4.79 -1.19
CA SER A 62 16.14 5.50 -1.68
C SER A 62 14.91 5.19 -0.84
N THR A 63 13.84 5.95 -1.07
CA THR A 63 12.51 5.66 -0.54
C THR A 63 11.64 5.19 -1.70
N VAL A 64 10.99 4.03 -1.56
CA VAL A 64 10.00 3.56 -2.53
C VAL A 64 8.63 4.06 -2.10
N VAL A 65 7.99 4.83 -2.96
CA VAL A 65 6.60 5.26 -2.84
C VAL A 65 5.73 4.32 -3.66
N ILE A 66 4.67 3.81 -3.06
CA ILE A 66 3.71 2.91 -3.68
C ILE A 66 2.36 3.62 -3.71
N HIS A 67 1.91 3.97 -4.92
CA HIS A 67 0.66 4.68 -5.15
C HIS A 67 -0.40 3.70 -5.68
N ASP A 68 -1.57 3.67 -5.06
CA ASP A 68 -2.74 2.94 -5.53
C ASP A 68 -3.45 3.79 -6.59
N VAL A 69 -3.33 3.38 -7.85
CA VAL A 69 -3.86 4.12 -9.01
C VAL A 69 -5.39 4.09 -9.02
N ASP A 70 -6.01 3.05 -8.47
CA ASP A 70 -7.47 2.92 -8.47
C ASP A 70 -8.12 3.78 -7.37
N ALA A 71 -7.41 3.97 -6.25
CA ALA A 71 -7.87 4.78 -5.12
C ALA A 71 -7.29 6.21 -5.12
N ASP A 72 -6.39 6.54 -6.05
CA ASP A 72 -5.68 7.83 -6.16
C ASP A 72 -5.01 8.25 -4.85
N GLN A 73 -4.42 7.29 -4.14
CA GLN A 73 -3.77 7.52 -2.84
C GLN A 73 -2.58 6.59 -2.62
N ASP A 74 -1.69 6.97 -1.72
CA ASP A 74 -0.58 6.10 -1.33
C ASP A 74 -1.08 4.84 -0.60
N LEU A 75 -0.47 3.69 -0.93
CA LEU A 75 -0.83 2.42 -0.34
C LEU A 75 -0.45 2.38 1.15
N ALA A 76 -1.45 2.58 2.00
CA ALA A 76 -1.28 2.57 3.45
C ALA A 76 -0.65 1.27 3.95
N GLY A 77 0.32 1.40 4.85
CA GLY A 77 1.05 0.27 5.45
C GLY A 77 2.22 -0.26 4.62
N GLU A 78 2.31 0.10 3.34
CA GLU A 78 3.41 -0.31 2.45
C GLU A 78 4.21 0.89 1.90
N SER A 79 3.59 2.07 1.82
CA SER A 79 4.21 3.34 1.41
C SER A 79 4.23 4.35 2.55
N PRO A 80 5.30 5.15 2.72
CA PRO A 80 6.59 5.03 2.05
C PRO A 80 7.43 3.88 2.64
N TYR A 81 8.28 3.27 1.81
CA TYR A 81 9.24 2.25 2.24
C TYR A 81 10.68 2.73 2.08
N HIS A 82 11.43 2.78 3.18
CA HIS A 82 12.85 3.15 3.14
C HIS A 82 13.73 1.92 2.84
N CYS A 83 14.46 1.97 1.73
CA CYS A 83 15.45 0.96 1.38
C CYS A 83 16.64 1.04 2.35
N ARG A 84 17.18 -0.13 2.71
CA ARG A 84 18.34 -0.26 3.60
C ARG A 84 19.67 -0.16 2.86
#